data_AF-A0A960G946-F1
#
_entry.id   AF-A0A960G946-F1
#
_cell.length_a   1.000
_cell.length_b   1.000
_cell.length_c   1.000
_cell.angle_alpha   90.00
_cell.angle_beta   90.00
_cell.angle_gamma   90.00
#
_symmetry.space_group_name_H-M   'P 1'
#
loop_
_entity.id
_entity.type
_entity.pdbx_description
1 polymer ?
#
loop_
_entity_poly.entity_id
_entity_poly.type
_entity_poly.pdbx_seq_one_letter_code
_entity_poly.pdbx_strand_id
1 'polypeptide(L)'
;MLALAIALISLALVLYTFGVWAERRSGELRWWHVAAFAAGLAADISGTAVMGAIAEGGGPTGVEQSPVLAQVMAVTGLLALVLMALHLGWAVVTMVRDRVDEKRVFHRFSIVVWTIWLIPYFTGMLAAMA
;
A
#
# COMPACT_ATOMS: atom_id res chain seq x y z
N MET A 1 6.37 18.44 -7.92
CA MET A 1 5.30 17.51 -7.50
C MET A 1 5.66 16.05 -7.73
N LEU A 2 6.28 15.68 -8.86
CA LEU A 2 6.69 14.29 -9.13
C LEU A 2 7.62 13.68 -8.07
N ALA A 3 8.67 14.39 -7.66
CA ALA A 3 9.57 13.92 -6.60
C ALA A 3 8.84 13.66 -5.26
N LEU A 4 7.80 14.46 -4.96
CA LEU A 4 6.96 14.26 -3.78
C LEU A 4 6.10 12.99 -3.90
N ALA A 5 5.48 12.76 -5.07
CA ALA A 5 4.74 11.53 -5.33
C ALA A 5 5.62 10.29 -5.17
N ILE A 6 6.82 10.30 -5.76
CA ILE A 6 7.79 9.20 -5.66
C ILE A 6 8.20 8.99 -4.19
N ALA A 7 8.48 10.07 -3.46
CA ALA A 7 8.83 9.97 -2.04
C ALA A 7 7.69 9.38 -1.20
N LEU A 8 6.44 9.79 -1.44
CA LEU A 8 5.27 9.28 -0.72
C LEU A 8 4.99 7.80 -1.02
N ILE A 9 5.04 7.39 -2.29
CA ILE A 9 4.85 5.99 -2.69
C ILE A 9 6.00 5.11 -2.16
N SER A 10 7.24 5.60 -2.18
CA SER A 10 8.39 4.90 -1.58
C SER A 10 8.25 4.78 -0.07
N LEU A 11 7.76 5.82 0.60
CA LEU A 11 7.49 5.81 2.03
C LEU A 11 6.37 4.80 2.36
N ALA A 12 5.31 4.75 1.55
CA ALA A 12 4.24 3.76 1.68
C ALA A 12 4.79 2.33 1.58
N LEU A 13 5.64 2.05 0.59
CA LEU A 13 6.33 0.77 0.42
C LEU A 13 7.12 0.39 1.68
N VAL A 14 7.94 1.30 2.19
CA VAL A 14 8.79 1.04 3.36
C VAL A 14 7.93 0.80 4.61
N LEU A 15 6.98 1.70 4.90
CA LEU A 15 6.14 1.62 6.09
C LEU A 15 5.25 0.39 6.08
N TYR A 16 4.61 0.10 4.94
CA TYR A 16 3.70 -1.03 4.83
C TYR A 16 4.46 -2.36 4.90
N THR A 17 5.56 -2.48 4.16
CA THR A 17 6.42 -3.68 4.23
C THR A 17 6.97 -3.89 5.63
N PHE A 18 7.46 -2.82 6.28
CA PHE A 18 7.96 -2.90 7.63
C PHE A 18 6.87 -3.31 8.63
N GLY A 19 5.66 -2.75 8.52
CA GLY A 19 4.52 -3.15 9.35
C GLY A 19 4.20 -4.64 9.22
N VAL A 20 4.12 -5.16 7.99
CA VAL A 20 3.74 -6.55 7.70
C VAL A 20 4.83 -7.51 8.18
N TRP A 21 6.10 -7.19 7.94
CA TRP A 21 7.22 -8.02 8.37
C TRP A 21 7.46 -7.96 9.89
N ALA A 22 7.30 -6.79 10.52
CA ALA A 22 7.38 -6.65 11.97
C ALA A 22 6.28 -7.45 12.67
N GLU A 23 5.07 -7.44 12.10
CA GLU A 23 3.95 -8.24 12.59
C GLU A 23 4.24 -9.74 12.47
N ARG A 24 4.68 -10.20 11.29
CA ARG A 24 5.07 -11.59 11.06
C ARG A 24 6.17 -12.06 12.02
N ARG A 25 7.17 -11.21 12.28
CA ARG A 25 8.28 -11.52 13.19
C ARG A 25 7.83 -11.57 14.65
N SER A 26 6.89 -10.71 15.03
CA SER A 26 6.33 -10.68 16.39
C SER A 26 5.38 -11.85 16.65
N GLY A 27 4.77 -12.42 15.59
CA GLY A 27 3.79 -13.51 15.69
C GLY A 27 2.46 -13.09 16.32
N GLU A 28 2.30 -11.81 16.64
CA GLU A 28 1.13 -11.22 17.28
C GLU A 28 0.92 -9.78 16.78
N LEU A 29 -0.33 -9.45 16.49
CA LEU A 29 -0.76 -8.10 16.15
C LEU A 29 -0.72 -7.18 17.39
N ARG A 30 -0.12 -6.00 17.26
CA ARG A 30 0.03 -4.98 18.31
C ARG A 30 -0.41 -3.62 17.76
N TRP A 31 -0.78 -2.69 18.63
CA TRP A 31 -1.21 -1.33 18.23
C TRP A 31 -0.17 -0.58 17.39
N TRP A 32 1.11 -0.83 17.62
CA TRP A 32 2.19 -0.26 16.81
C TRP A 32 2.13 -0.75 15.34
N HIS A 33 1.80 -2.02 15.09
CA HIS A 33 1.63 -2.54 13.73
C HIS A 33 0.44 -1.86 13.02
N VAL A 34 -0.66 -1.64 13.74
CA VAL A 34 -1.83 -0.90 13.23
C VAL A 34 -1.44 0.53 12.85
N ALA A 35 -0.64 1.21 13.68
CA ALA A 35 -0.14 2.54 13.37
C ALA A 35 0.77 2.54 12.13
N ALA A 36 1.62 1.52 11.96
CA ALA A 36 2.45 1.36 10.76
C ALA A 36 1.60 1.13 9.50
N PHE A 37 0.57 0.29 9.56
CA PHE A 37 -0.37 0.08 8.46
C PHE A 37 -1.14 1.35 8.10
N ALA A 38 -1.60 2.11 9.10
CA ALA A 38 -2.27 3.38 8.89
C ALA A 38 -1.35 4.41 8.24
N ALA A 39 -0.11 4.52 8.70
CA ALA A 39 0.89 5.42 8.12
C ALA A 39 1.25 5.03 6.68
N GLY A 40 1.40 3.73 6.40
CA GLY A 40 1.61 3.21 5.05
C GLY A 40 0.44 3.54 4.11
N LEU A 41 -0.80 3.29 4.54
CA LEU A 41 -2.01 3.62 3.77
C LEU A 41 -2.15 5.13 3.53
N ALA A 42 -1.90 5.96 4.54
CA ALA A 42 -1.96 7.40 4.40
C ALA A 42 -0.93 7.91 3.40
N ALA A 43 0.30 7.38 3.43
CA ALA A 43 1.33 7.69 2.45
C ALA A 43 0.93 7.25 1.04
N ASP A 44 0.31 6.08 0.88
CA ASP A 44 -0.10 5.53 -0.42
C ASP A 44 -1.25 6.33 -1.04
N ILE A 45 -2.28 6.66 -0.25
CA ILE A 45 -3.38 7.54 -0.66
C ILE A 45 -2.83 8.90 -1.07
N SER A 46 -1.93 9.47 -0.26
CA SER A 46 -1.33 10.79 -0.55
C SER A 46 -0.50 10.74 -1.83
N GLY A 47 0.33 9.71 -2.00
CA GLY A 47 1.15 9.51 -3.20
C GLY A 47 0.29 9.38 -4.46
N THR A 48 -0.76 8.55 -4.39
CA THR A 48 -1.72 8.35 -5.48
C THR A 48 -2.47 9.63 -5.81
N ALA A 49 -2.91 10.41 -4.81
CA ALA A 49 -3.58 11.68 -5.03
C ALA A 49 -2.66 12.71 -5.70
N VAL A 50 -1.39 12.79 -5.28
CA VAL A 50 -0.40 13.67 -5.92
C VAL A 50 -0.12 13.22 -7.36
N MET A 51 -0.02 11.92 -7.63
CA MET A 51 0.11 11.39 -9.01
C MET A 51 -1.10 11.75 -9.87
N GLY A 52 -2.32 11.61 -9.34
CA GLY A 52 -3.55 11.98 -10.02
C GLY A 52 -3.58 13.48 -10.36
N ALA A 53 -3.23 14.34 -9.41
CA ALA A 53 -3.15 15.78 -9.64
C ALA A 53 -2.10 16.17 -10.69
N ILE A 54 -0.98 15.44 -10.77
CA ILE A 54 0.03 15.65 -11.83
C ILE A 54 -0.55 15.25 -13.19
N ALA A 55 -1.21 14.10 -13.29
CA ALA A 55 -1.80 13.61 -14.53
C ALA A 55 -2.92 14.54 -15.05
N GLU A 56 -3.81 15.02 -14.17
CA GLU A 56 -4.85 15.99 -14.53
C GLU A 56 -4.27 17.34 -15.00
N GLY A 57 -3.15 17.76 -14.41
CA GLY A 57 -2.42 18.96 -14.82
C GLY A 57 -1.58 18.80 -16.09
N GLY A 58 -1.59 17.62 -16.74
CA GLY A 58 -0.76 17.32 -17.91
C GLY A 58 0.74 17.25 -17.60
N GLY A 59 1.11 17.07 -16.34
CA GLY A 59 2.49 16.95 -15.90
C GLY A 59 3.06 15.55 -16.18
N PRO A 60 4.38 15.44 -16.42
CA PRO A 60 4.99 14.15 -16.72
C PRO A 60 5.00 13.25 -15.47
N THR A 61 4.30 12.12 -15.56
CA THR A 61 4.32 11.06 -14.55
C THR A 61 5.32 9.94 -14.87
N GLY A 62 5.81 9.88 -16.11
CA GLY A 62 6.66 8.80 -16.65
C GLY A 62 5.86 7.57 -17.09
N VAL A 63 4.76 7.25 -16.42
CA VAL A 63 3.90 6.07 -16.67
C VAL A 63 3.19 6.12 -18.03
N GLU A 64 3.12 7.28 -18.67
CA GLU A 64 2.41 7.49 -19.95
C GLU A 64 3.05 6.79 -21.15
N GLN A 65 4.29 6.31 -20.99
CA GLN A 65 5.05 5.62 -22.05
C GLN A 65 4.38 4.29 -22.47
N SER A 66 3.63 3.65 -21.56
CA SER A 66 2.89 2.42 -21.84
C SER A 66 1.44 2.52 -21.36
N PRO A 67 0.48 2.80 -22.26
CA PRO A 67 -0.94 2.96 -21.90
C PRO A 67 -1.54 1.74 -21.21
N VAL A 68 -1.10 0.55 -21.61
CA VAL A 68 -1.56 -0.72 -21.03
C VAL A 68 -1.05 -0.87 -19.60
N LEU A 69 0.24 -0.65 -19.35
CA LEU A 69 0.80 -0.75 -18.00
C LEU A 69 0.25 0.35 -17.08
N ALA A 70 0.04 1.57 -17.61
CA ALA A 70 -0.60 2.66 -16.87
C ALA A 70 -2.03 2.29 -16.43
N GLN A 71 -2.83 1.70 -17.32
CA GLN A 71 -4.20 1.28 -16.99
C GLN A 71 -4.21 0.11 -16.00
N VAL A 72 -3.32 -0.87 -16.17
CA VAL A 72 -3.18 -1.99 -15.22
C VAL A 72 -2.75 -1.47 -13.85
N MET A 73 -1.77 -0.58 -13.78
CA MET A 73 -1.33 0.07 -12.54
C MET A 73 -2.48 0.81 -11.87
N ALA A 74 -3.27 1.60 -12.61
CA ALA A 74 -4.38 2.37 -12.04
C ALA A 74 -5.47 1.46 -11.43
N VAL A 75 -5.88 0.42 -12.16
CA VAL A 75 -6.91 -0.53 -11.68
C VAL A 75 -6.39 -1.35 -10.50
N THR A 76 -5.19 -1.92 -10.62
CA THR A 76 -4.59 -2.72 -9.53
C THR A 76 -4.22 -1.87 -8.33
N GLY A 77 -3.88 -0.60 -8.54
CA GLY A 77 -3.55 0.37 -7.49
C GLY A 77 -4.78 0.72 -6.64
N LEU A 78 -5.92 0.99 -7.29
CA LEU A 78 -7.18 1.20 -6.58
C LEU A 78 -7.58 -0.04 -5.77
N LEU A 79 -7.49 -1.23 -6.37
CA LEU A 79 -7.77 -2.48 -5.68
C LEU A 79 -6.84 -2.68 -4.48
N ALA A 80 -5.55 -2.36 -4.62
CA ALA A 80 -4.58 -2.47 -3.54
C ALA A 80 -4.86 -1.48 -2.40
N LEU A 81 -5.23 -0.23 -2.70
CA LEU A 81 -5.64 0.76 -1.70
C LEU A 81 -6.87 0.29 -0.90
N VAL A 82 -7.89 -0.23 -1.59
CA VAL A 82 -9.09 -0.79 -0.95
C VAL A 82 -8.70 -1.98 -0.06
N LEU A 83 -7.86 -2.88 -0.55
CA LEU A 83 -7.40 -4.04 0.22
C LEU A 83 -6.58 -3.64 1.45
N MET A 84 -5.71 -2.63 1.35
CA MET A 84 -4.98 -2.07 2.50
C MET A 84 -5.93 -1.44 3.52
N ALA A 85 -6.95 -0.70 3.08
CA ALA A 85 -7.94 -0.10 3.97
C ALA A 85 -8.75 -1.17 4.70
N LEU A 86 -9.19 -2.21 3.98
CA LEU A 86 -9.86 -3.37 4.58
C LEU A 86 -8.94 -4.10 5.57
N HIS A 87 -7.66 -4.26 5.23
CA HIS A 87 -6.65 -4.86 6.10
C HIS A 87 -6.43 -4.07 7.38
N LEU A 88 -6.32 -2.74 7.30
CA LEU A 88 -6.24 -1.85 8.46
C LEU A 88 -7.50 -1.94 9.32
N GLY A 89 -8.69 -1.90 8.69
CA GLY A 89 -9.96 -2.05 9.39
C GLY A 89 -10.06 -3.38 10.13
N TRP A 90 -9.65 -4.48 9.48
CA TRP A 90 -9.58 -5.79 10.09
C TRP A 90 -8.57 -5.81 11.25
N ALA A 91 -7.41 -5.15 11.11
CA ALA A 91 -6.42 -5.03 12.18
C ALA A 91 -7.00 -4.35 13.43
N VAL A 92 -7.74 -3.25 13.25
CA VAL A 92 -8.41 -2.53 14.34
C VAL A 92 -9.47 -3.42 14.99
N VAL A 93 -10.31 -4.11 14.20
CA VAL A 93 -11.35 -5.01 14.72
C VAL A 93 -10.73 -6.17 15.52
N THR A 94 -9.67 -6.80 15.02
CA THR A 94 -8.95 -7.88 15.71
C THR A 94 -8.31 -7.38 17.02
N MET A 95 -7.78 -6.15 17.03
CA MET A 95 -7.25 -5.53 18.24
C MET A 95 -8.33 -5.21 19.28
N VAL A 96 -9.50 -4.72 18.85
CA VAL A 96 -10.64 -4.40 19.74
C VAL A 96 -11.30 -5.67 20.28
N ARG A 97 -11.39 -6.73 19.47
CA ARG A 97 -11.93 -8.03 19.90
C ARG A 97 -11.03 -8.79 20.87
N ASP A 98 -9.74 -8.46 20.87
CA ASP A 98 -8.70 -9.02 21.76
C ASP A 98 -8.61 -10.55 21.77
N ARG A 99 -9.01 -11.20 20.68
CA ARG A 99 -8.97 -12.67 20.56
C ARG A 99 -7.58 -13.15 20.16
N VAL A 100 -6.97 -13.96 21.03
CA VAL A 100 -5.59 -14.48 20.83
C VAL A 100 -5.45 -15.29 19.54
N ASP A 101 -6.45 -16.11 19.20
CA ASP A 101 -6.42 -16.94 17.99
C ASP A 101 -6.46 -16.08 16.72
N GLU A 102 -7.29 -15.03 16.69
CA GLU A 102 -7.40 -14.11 15.55
C GLU A 102 -6.08 -13.34 15.36
N LYS A 103 -5.47 -12.84 16.45
CA LYS A 103 -4.17 -12.14 16.41
C LYS A 103 -3.03 -13.02 15.91
N ARG A 104 -3.05 -14.32 16.25
CA ARG A 104 -2.02 -15.28 15.82
C ARG A 104 -2.11 -15.64 14.36
N VAL A 105 -3.30 -15.65 13.76
CA VAL A 105 -3.48 -16.02 12.33
C VAL A 105 -3.41 -14.79 11.41
N PHE A 106 -3.57 -13.58 11.95
CA PHE A 106 -3.58 -12.32 11.20
C PHE A 106 -2.40 -12.15 10.24
N HIS A 107 -1.19 -12.51 10.66
CA HIS A 107 0.02 -12.36 9.82
C HIS A 107 -0.08 -13.09 8.47
N ARG A 108 -0.80 -14.21 8.37
CA ARG A 108 -1.01 -14.91 7.09
C ARG A 108 -1.84 -14.07 6.14
N PHE A 109 -2.88 -13.41 6.66
CA PHE A 109 -3.70 -12.50 5.90
C PHE A 109 -2.90 -11.26 5.47
N SER A 110 -2.11 -10.67 6.37
CA SER A 110 -1.23 -9.53 6.06
C SER A 110 -0.26 -9.81 4.91
N ILE A 111 0.35 -11.00 4.86
CA ILE A 111 1.26 -11.37 3.76
C ILE A 111 0.54 -11.43 2.41
N VAL A 112 -0.69 -11.97 2.38
CA VAL A 112 -1.48 -12.05 1.14
C VAL A 112 -1.81 -10.66 0.64
N VAL A 113 -2.32 -9.77 1.51
CA VAL A 113 -2.65 -8.39 1.14
C VAL A 113 -1.40 -7.65 0.67
N TRP A 114 -0.29 -7.78 1.38
CA TRP A 114 1.00 -7.19 1.00
C TRP A 114 1.50 -7.65 -0.36
N THR A 115 1.38 -8.95 -0.66
CA THR A 115 1.81 -9.51 -1.95
C THR A 115 0.97 -8.95 -3.10
N ILE A 116 -0.34 -8.81 -2.91
CA ILE A 116 -1.23 -8.21 -3.91
C ILE A 116 -0.91 -6.72 -4.09
N TRP A 117 -0.62 -6.02 -2.99
CA TRP A 117 -0.27 -4.60 -3.01
C TRP A 117 1.02 -4.29 -3.78
N LEU A 118 1.98 -5.22 -3.85
CA LEU A 118 3.20 -5.03 -4.63
C LEU A 118 2.97 -4.97 -6.15
N ILE A 119 1.86 -5.55 -6.65
CA ILE A 119 1.55 -5.61 -8.08
C ILE A 119 1.45 -4.20 -8.72
N PRO A 120 0.62 -3.27 -8.22
CA PRO A 120 0.57 -1.92 -8.76
C PRO A 120 1.88 -1.16 -8.62
N TYR A 121 2.63 -1.36 -7.53
CA TYR A 121 3.92 -0.71 -7.34
C TYR A 121 4.91 -1.09 -8.45
N PHE A 122 5.06 -2.39 -8.72
CA PHE A 122 5.97 -2.86 -9.76
C PHE A 122 5.48 -2.52 -11.17
N THR A 123 4.18 -2.62 -11.44
CA THR A 123 3.64 -2.25 -12.75
C THR A 123 3.82 -0.76 -13.03
N GLY A 124 3.63 0.11 -12.03
CA GLY A 124 3.89 1.54 -12.15
C GLY A 124 5.36 1.88 -12.36
N MET A 125 6.25 1.22 -11.63
CA MET A 125 7.70 1.36 -11.83
C MET A 125 8.12 0.95 -13.24
N LEU A 126 7.65 -0.20 -13.72
CA LEU A 126 7.94 -0.68 -15.08
C LEU A 126 7.40 0.28 -16.14
N ALA A 127 6.18 0.80 -15.95
CA ALA A 127 5.57 1.75 -16.87
C ALA A 127 6.34 3.07 -16.97
N ALA A 128 7.02 3.48 -15.90
CA ALA A 128 7.83 4.71 -15.87
C ALA A 128 9.26 4.54 -16.40
N MET A 129 9.71 3.29 -16.59
CA MET A 129 11.06 2.96 -17.05
C MET A 129 11.12 2.46 -18.51
N ALA A 130 9.97 2.24 -19.15
CA ALA A 130 9.84 1.61 -20.46
C ALA A 130 9.79 2.65 -21.59
#